data_AF-A0A0X3S3C0-F1
#
_entry.id   AF-A0A0X3S3C0-F1
#
_cell.length_a   1.000
_cell.length_b   1.000
_cell.length_c   1.000
_cell.angle_alpha   90.00
_cell.angle_beta   90.00
_cell.angle_gamma   90.00
#
_symmetry.space_group_name_H-M   'P 1'
#
loop_
_entity.id
_entity.type
_entity.pdbx_description
1 polymer ?
#
loop_
_entity_poly.entity_id
_entity_poly.type
_entity_poly.pdbx_seq_one_letter_code
_entity_poly.pdbx_strand_id
1 'polypeptide(L)'
;MNHNASTSAPPRRIVLLGLAILGIGSAVFVVRRPLMMSAPMCMAGRWHGCFGTFNGVVLMTLVALPLAALVVWALAHVRRAAGVPSARAWRTSLAEVGMVHGTVPLVWLTMMPGAGPGVAPRRVSLVPLRDLVTMGPLGIVGNLLVFAALGFFAPMRFAALASVPRVLALGAGCSVLVETAQYVLWLDRVSSVDDVLVNAAGAVLAALASRRWWPTAAQAASDQARPTSAAAV
;
A
#
# COMPACT_ATOMS: atom_id res chain seq x y z
N MET A 1 -42.52 -35.77 -18.72
CA MET A 1 -41.07 -35.87 -18.47
C MET A 1 -40.53 -34.46 -18.27
N ASN A 2 -40.53 -33.94 -17.04
CA ASN A 2 -39.96 -32.63 -16.75
C ASN A 2 -38.86 -32.80 -15.68
N HIS A 3 -37.61 -32.81 -16.12
CA HIS A 3 -36.45 -32.78 -15.22
C HIS A 3 -36.11 -31.32 -14.93
N ASN A 4 -36.55 -30.82 -13.77
CA ASN A 4 -36.01 -29.58 -13.21
C ASN A 4 -34.59 -29.88 -12.71
N ALA A 5 -33.60 -29.55 -13.54
CA ALA A 5 -32.20 -29.53 -13.11
C ALA A 5 -32.00 -28.35 -12.16
N SER A 6 -32.15 -28.60 -10.86
CA SER A 6 -31.69 -27.68 -9.82
C SER A 6 -30.17 -27.56 -9.93
N THR A 7 -29.69 -26.44 -10.46
CA THR A 7 -28.28 -26.05 -10.44
C THR A 7 -27.86 -25.84 -9.00
N SER A 8 -27.28 -26.89 -8.40
CA SER A 8 -26.72 -26.85 -7.05
C SER A 8 -25.58 -25.83 -7.03
N ALA A 9 -25.79 -24.70 -6.35
CA ALA A 9 -24.73 -23.74 -6.09
C ALA A 9 -23.58 -24.45 -5.36
N PRO A 10 -22.32 -24.29 -5.78
CA PRO A 10 -21.21 -25.00 -5.17
C PRO A 10 -21.13 -24.66 -3.68
N PRO A 11 -20.92 -25.66 -2.79
CA PRO A 11 -20.85 -25.41 -1.36
C PRO A 11 -19.75 -24.40 -1.07
N ARG A 12 -20.06 -23.39 -0.24
CA ARG A 12 -19.20 -22.27 0.15
C ARG A 12 -17.75 -22.65 0.46
N ARG A 13 -17.53 -23.88 0.96
CA ARG A 13 -16.21 -24.47 1.24
C ARG A 13 -15.36 -24.68 -0.02
N ILE A 14 -15.95 -25.12 -1.13
CA ILE A 14 -15.27 -25.29 -2.44
C ILE A 14 -14.87 -23.93 -3.01
N VAL A 15 -15.75 -22.93 -2.90
CA VAL A 15 -15.43 -21.55 -3.33
C VAL A 15 -14.28 -20.97 -2.52
N LEU A 16 -14.27 -21.15 -1.20
CA LEU A 16 -13.19 -20.70 -0.32
C LEU A 16 -11.87 -21.42 -0.59
N LEU A 17 -11.90 -22.74 -0.83
CA LEU A 17 -10.72 -23.52 -1.23
C LEU A 17 -10.20 -23.09 -2.60
N GLY A 18 -11.09 -22.86 -3.57
CA GLY A 18 -10.74 -22.34 -4.88
C GLY A 18 -10.04 -20.99 -4.80
N LEU A 19 -10.60 -20.05 -4.02
CA LEU A 19 -10.00 -18.73 -3.78
C LEU A 19 -8.65 -18.82 -3.05
N ALA A 20 -8.51 -19.74 -2.09
CA ALA A 20 -7.25 -19.96 -1.38
C ALA A 20 -6.17 -20.51 -2.32
N ILE A 21 -6.50 -21.49 -3.17
CA ILE A 21 -5.57 -22.05 -4.16
C ILE A 21 -5.18 -20.99 -5.18
N LEU A 22 -6.14 -20.20 -5.66
CA LEU A 22 -5.87 -19.11 -6.60
C LEU A 22 -5.00 -18.02 -5.96
N GLY A 23 -5.26 -17.67 -4.69
CA GLY A 23 -4.47 -16.71 -3.93
C GLY A 23 -3.04 -17.18 -3.69
N ILE A 24 -2.86 -18.44 -3.27
CA ILE A 24 -1.54 -19.05 -3.08
C ILE A 24 -0.81 -19.18 -4.41
N GLY A 25 -1.47 -19.64 -5.47
CA GLY A 25 -0.90 -19.75 -6.81
C GLY A 25 -0.47 -18.40 -7.37
N SER A 26 -1.28 -17.36 -7.17
CA SER A 26 -0.96 -15.98 -7.56
C SER A 26 0.23 -15.44 -6.76
N ALA A 27 0.26 -15.67 -5.45
CA ALA A 27 1.39 -15.29 -4.61
C ALA A 27 2.69 -16.00 -5.04
N VAL A 28 2.65 -17.31 -5.24
CA VAL A 28 3.81 -18.08 -5.73
C VAL A 28 4.26 -17.59 -7.10
N PHE A 29 3.33 -17.29 -8.02
CA PHE A 29 3.65 -16.74 -9.34
C PHE A 29 4.35 -15.38 -9.24
N VAL A 30 3.82 -14.47 -8.40
CA VAL A 30 4.40 -13.15 -8.16
C VAL A 30 5.77 -13.24 -7.50
N VAL A 31 5.98 -14.20 -6.60
CA VAL A 31 7.22 -14.38 -5.84
C VAL A 31 8.30 -15.13 -6.65
N ARG A 32 7.90 -16.02 -7.57
CA ARG A 32 8.82 -16.87 -8.36
C ARG A 32 9.77 -16.07 -9.23
N ARG A 33 9.26 -15.05 -9.94
CA ARG A 33 10.06 -14.27 -10.89
C ARG A 33 11.10 -13.37 -10.18
N PRO A 34 10.75 -12.64 -9.10
CA PRO A 34 11.71 -11.96 -8.23
C PRO A 34 12.78 -12.88 -7.65
N LEU A 35 12.39 -14.04 -7.13
CA LEU A 35 13.33 -15.00 -6.55
C LEU A 35 14.33 -15.52 -7.59
N MET A 36 13.88 -15.90 -8.78
CA MET A 36 14.76 -16.47 -9.80
C MET A 36 15.71 -15.44 -10.42
N MET A 37 15.29 -14.17 -10.54
CA MET A 37 16.08 -13.14 -11.21
C MET A 37 16.95 -12.34 -10.24
N SER A 38 16.41 -11.95 -9.08
CA SER A 38 17.07 -11.01 -8.18
C SER A 38 17.79 -11.67 -7.01
N ALA A 39 17.32 -12.81 -6.49
CA ALA A 39 17.96 -13.44 -5.32
C ALA A 39 19.41 -13.89 -5.58
N PRO A 40 19.77 -14.50 -6.74
CA PRO A 40 21.16 -14.83 -7.03
C PRO A 40 22.06 -13.57 -7.10
N MET A 41 21.54 -12.46 -7.63
CA MET A 41 22.28 -11.19 -7.70
C MET A 41 22.53 -10.63 -6.30
N CYS A 42 21.53 -10.70 -5.41
CA CYS A 42 21.65 -10.24 -4.03
C CYS A 42 22.63 -11.08 -3.23
N MET A 43 22.56 -12.41 -3.33
CA MET A 43 23.50 -13.31 -2.65
C MET A 43 24.93 -13.16 -3.17
N ALA A 44 25.11 -12.80 -4.44
CA ALA A 44 26.41 -12.50 -5.04
C ALA A 44 26.95 -11.09 -4.69
N GLY A 45 26.31 -10.36 -3.77
CA GLY A 45 26.74 -9.01 -3.35
C GLY A 45 26.46 -7.90 -4.37
N ARG A 46 25.71 -8.18 -5.43
CA ARG A 46 25.36 -7.19 -6.47
C ARG A 46 24.12 -6.39 -6.07
N TRP A 47 24.27 -5.57 -5.03
CA TRP A 47 23.18 -4.80 -4.39
C TRP A 47 22.39 -3.89 -5.35
N HIS A 48 23.01 -3.40 -6.42
CA HIS A 48 22.30 -2.66 -7.47
C HIS A 48 21.15 -3.48 -8.09
N GLY A 49 21.31 -4.80 -8.25
CA GLY A 49 20.26 -5.68 -8.76
C GLY A 49 19.09 -5.87 -7.79
N CYS A 50 19.33 -5.65 -6.49
CA CYS A 50 18.34 -5.79 -5.42
C CYS A 50 17.51 -4.53 -5.22
N PHE A 51 18.15 -3.37 -5.37
CA PHE A 51 17.55 -2.08 -5.01
C PHE A 51 17.21 -1.20 -6.22
N GLY A 52 17.83 -1.46 -7.38
CA GLY A 52 17.60 -0.70 -8.60
C GLY A 52 16.73 -1.40 -9.64
N THR A 53 16.10 -2.53 -9.30
CA THR A 53 15.24 -3.28 -10.25
C THR A 53 13.87 -3.55 -9.65
N PHE A 54 12.85 -3.61 -10.52
CA PHE A 54 11.49 -3.96 -10.12
C PHE A 54 11.43 -5.27 -9.32
N ASN A 55 12.05 -6.32 -9.86
CA ASN A 55 12.10 -7.63 -9.22
C ASN A 55 12.86 -7.60 -7.89
N GLY A 56 13.93 -6.80 -7.80
CA GLY A 56 14.70 -6.63 -6.58
C GLY A 56 13.88 -5.98 -5.47
N VAL A 57 13.20 -4.86 -5.77
CA VAL A 57 12.37 -4.15 -4.79
C VAL A 57 11.20 -5.03 -4.33
N VAL A 58 10.56 -5.77 -5.25
CA VAL A 58 9.52 -6.76 -4.88
C VAL A 58 10.08 -7.84 -3.97
N LEU A 59 11.25 -8.40 -4.28
CA LEU A 59 11.92 -9.38 -3.42
C LEU A 59 12.21 -8.81 -2.03
N MET A 60 12.80 -7.60 -1.94
CA MET A 60 13.11 -6.96 -0.67
C MET A 60 11.86 -6.67 0.16
N THR A 61 10.76 -6.29 -0.50
CA THR A 61 9.45 -6.10 0.16
C THR A 61 8.97 -7.41 0.79
N LEU A 62 9.04 -8.51 0.06
CA LEU A 62 8.63 -9.82 0.54
C LEU A 62 9.51 -10.31 1.68
N VAL A 63 10.84 -10.14 1.57
CA VAL A 63 11.82 -10.50 2.60
C VAL A 63 11.62 -9.66 3.87
N ALA A 64 11.13 -8.42 3.75
CA ALA A 64 10.85 -7.55 4.89
C ALA A 64 9.52 -7.87 5.61
N LEU A 65 8.64 -8.74 5.07
CA LEU A 65 7.37 -9.10 5.72
C LEU A 65 7.53 -9.72 7.11
N PRO A 66 8.41 -10.73 7.33
CA PRO A 66 8.64 -11.26 8.67
C PRO A 66 9.16 -10.21 9.64
N LEU A 67 10.04 -9.32 9.18
CA LEU A 67 10.54 -8.20 9.99
C LEU A 67 9.41 -7.24 10.36
N ALA A 68 8.56 -6.87 9.40
CA ALA A 68 7.39 -6.04 9.67
C ALA A 68 6.45 -6.69 10.70
N ALA A 69 6.20 -8.01 10.60
CA ALA A 69 5.40 -8.74 11.58
C ALA A 69 6.02 -8.73 12.98
N LEU A 70 7.35 -8.90 13.09
CA LEU A 70 8.08 -8.80 14.35
C LEU A 70 8.01 -7.40 14.95
N VAL A 71 8.11 -6.35 14.12
CA VAL A 71 7.96 -4.95 14.59
C VAL A 71 6.53 -4.70 15.09
N VAL A 72 5.50 -5.17 14.39
CA VAL A 72 4.10 -5.08 14.86
C VAL A 72 3.97 -5.77 16.22
N TRP A 73 4.51 -6.98 16.35
CA TRP A 73 4.48 -7.76 17.58
C TRP A 73 5.18 -7.02 18.74
N ALA A 74 6.40 -6.54 18.51
CA ALA A 74 7.18 -5.83 19.52
C ALA A 74 6.47 -4.54 19.98
N LEU A 75 6.00 -3.72 19.02
CA LEU A 75 5.26 -2.49 19.33
C LEU A 75 3.97 -2.78 20.10
N ALA A 76 3.24 -3.83 19.72
CA ALA A 76 2.02 -4.22 20.42
C ALA A 76 2.31 -4.64 21.87
N HIS A 77 3.37 -5.40 22.12
CA HIS A 77 3.76 -5.80 23.49
C HIS A 77 4.24 -4.62 24.33
N VAL A 78 5.07 -3.74 23.78
CA VAL A 78 5.52 -2.52 24.47
C VAL A 78 4.32 -1.66 24.87
N ARG A 79 3.35 -1.48 23.97
CA ARG A 79 2.12 -0.71 24.26
C ARG A 79 1.24 -1.37 25.32
N ARG A 80 1.15 -2.70 25.29
CA ARG A 80 0.41 -3.46 26.31
C ARG A 80 1.07 -3.34 27.68
N ALA A 81 2.40 -3.41 27.74
CA ALA A 81 3.16 -3.19 28.97
C ALA A 81 2.95 -1.77 29.53
N ALA A 82 2.74 -0.78 28.65
CA ALA A 82 2.35 0.58 29.02
C ALA A 82 0.85 0.77 29.35
N GLY A 83 0.08 -0.32 29.50
CA GLY A 83 -1.33 -0.28 29.91
C GLY A 83 -2.34 0.02 28.79
N VAL A 84 -1.92 0.04 27.51
CA VAL A 84 -2.86 0.20 26.40
C VAL A 84 -3.69 -1.08 26.22
N PRO A 85 -5.02 -1.00 26.07
CA PRO A 85 -5.86 -2.17 25.81
C PRO A 85 -5.35 -2.99 24.62
N SER A 86 -5.30 -4.32 24.78
CA SER A 86 -4.69 -5.24 23.80
C SER A 86 -5.16 -5.00 22.36
N ALA A 87 -6.47 -4.94 22.13
CA ALA A 87 -7.04 -4.72 20.80
C ALA A 87 -6.56 -3.40 20.17
N ARG A 88 -6.44 -2.34 20.98
CA ARG A 88 -5.96 -1.03 20.53
C ARG A 88 -4.46 -1.04 20.26
N ALA A 89 -3.67 -1.67 21.13
CA ALA A 89 -2.23 -1.82 20.96
C ALA A 89 -1.88 -2.52 19.65
N TRP A 90 -2.55 -3.64 19.34
CA TRP A 90 -2.35 -4.36 18.08
C TRP A 90 -2.81 -3.56 16.87
N ARG A 91 -4.02 -2.97 16.92
CA ARG A 91 -4.55 -2.18 15.79
C ARG A 91 -3.67 -0.98 15.44
N THR A 92 -3.20 -0.24 16.44
CA THR A 92 -2.31 0.91 16.24
C THR A 92 -0.96 0.47 15.68
N SER A 93 -0.38 -0.62 16.19
CA SER A 93 0.90 -1.15 15.71
C SER A 93 0.80 -1.65 14.26
N LEU A 94 -0.28 -2.37 13.94
CA LEU A 94 -0.55 -2.83 12.59
C LEU A 94 -0.75 -1.66 11.63
N ALA A 95 -1.47 -0.62 12.05
CA ALA A 95 -1.71 0.54 11.20
C ALA A 95 -0.44 1.31 10.88
N GLU A 96 0.43 1.54 11.87
CA GLU A 96 1.70 2.25 11.63
C GLU A 96 2.64 1.46 10.72
N VAL A 97 2.87 0.19 11.03
CA VAL A 97 3.80 -0.64 10.24
C VAL A 97 3.22 -0.95 8.87
N GLY A 98 1.93 -1.27 8.79
CA GLY A 98 1.24 -1.57 7.54
C GLY A 98 1.24 -0.39 6.56
N MET A 99 1.11 0.84 7.08
CA MET A 99 1.21 2.07 6.28
C MET A 99 2.60 2.21 5.66
N VAL A 100 3.65 2.06 6.46
CA VAL A 100 5.04 2.21 5.99
C VAL A 100 5.40 1.07 5.03
N HIS A 101 5.21 -0.17 5.46
CA HIS A 101 5.60 -1.35 4.70
C HIS A 101 4.78 -1.50 3.41
N GLY A 102 3.51 -1.11 3.42
CA GLY A 102 2.65 -1.20 2.25
C GLY A 102 2.82 -0.06 1.24
N THR A 103 3.29 1.12 1.66
CA THR A 103 3.42 2.30 0.77
C THR A 103 4.84 2.54 0.29
N VAL A 104 5.85 2.45 1.18
CA VAL A 104 7.24 2.80 0.84
C VAL A 104 7.77 2.02 -0.37
N PRO A 105 7.58 0.69 -0.47
CA PRO A 105 8.11 -0.04 -1.62
C PRO A 105 7.43 0.33 -2.93
N LEU A 106 6.14 0.68 -2.91
CA LEU A 106 5.43 1.09 -4.12
C LEU A 106 5.85 2.48 -4.57
N VAL A 107 6.03 3.42 -3.64
CA VAL A 107 6.62 4.73 -3.94
C VAL A 107 8.05 4.58 -4.46
N TRP A 108 8.84 3.65 -3.91
CA TRP A 108 10.16 3.35 -4.45
C TRP A 108 10.04 2.89 -5.90
N LEU A 109 9.15 1.94 -6.20
CA LEU A 109 8.96 1.48 -7.58
C LEU A 109 8.62 2.61 -8.56
N THR A 110 7.81 3.59 -8.14
CA THR A 110 7.48 4.76 -8.98
C THR A 110 8.65 5.74 -9.11
N MET A 111 9.50 5.86 -8.08
CA MET A 111 10.71 6.69 -8.10
C MET A 111 11.90 6.04 -8.84
N MET A 112 11.79 4.80 -9.32
CA MET A 112 12.88 4.23 -10.13
C MET A 112 12.96 4.92 -11.49
N PRO A 113 14.16 5.32 -11.94
CA PRO A 113 14.33 5.97 -13.24
C PRO A 113 13.97 5.05 -14.41
N GLY A 114 13.60 5.67 -15.53
CA GLY A 114 13.43 5.04 -16.84
C GLY A 114 14.76 4.67 -17.50
N ALA A 115 14.75 4.49 -18.82
CA ALA A 115 15.91 4.01 -19.56
C ALA A 115 16.94 5.13 -19.83
N GLY A 116 16.52 6.40 -19.82
CA GLY A 116 17.39 7.55 -20.08
C GLY A 116 17.22 8.70 -19.09
N PRO A 117 17.36 8.48 -17.77
CA PRO A 117 17.27 9.56 -16.79
C PRO A 117 18.34 10.62 -17.07
N GLY A 118 17.98 11.90 -16.95
CA GLY A 118 18.92 13.00 -17.21
C GLY A 118 19.23 13.26 -18.69
N VAL A 119 18.67 12.50 -19.63
CA VAL A 119 18.96 12.60 -21.07
C VAL A 119 17.68 12.70 -21.90
N ALA A 120 16.72 11.82 -21.67
CA ALA A 120 15.43 11.86 -22.35
C ALA A 120 14.66 13.14 -21.96
N PRO A 121 13.92 13.82 -22.86
CA PRO A 121 13.22 15.04 -22.50
C PRO A 121 12.24 14.82 -21.35
N ARG A 122 12.13 15.79 -20.43
CA ARG A 122 11.10 15.81 -19.38
C ARG A 122 9.71 15.86 -20.03
N ARG A 123 8.78 15.05 -19.54
CA ARG A 123 7.43 14.92 -20.11
C ARG A 123 6.38 15.22 -19.06
N VAL A 124 5.34 15.95 -19.44
CA VAL A 124 4.17 16.25 -18.60
C VAL A 124 2.89 15.96 -19.38
N SER A 125 1.89 15.39 -18.72
CA SER A 125 0.56 15.13 -19.24
C SER A 125 -0.48 15.74 -18.31
N LEU A 126 -0.98 16.92 -18.70
CA LEU A 126 -1.96 17.68 -17.90
C LEU A 126 -3.40 17.49 -18.34
N VAL A 127 -3.62 16.76 -19.45
CA VAL A 127 -4.94 16.49 -19.99
C VAL A 127 -5.52 15.28 -19.27
N PRO A 128 -6.59 15.43 -18.46
CA PRO A 128 -7.17 14.30 -17.76
C PRO A 128 -7.69 13.24 -18.74
N LEU A 129 -7.64 11.99 -18.31
CA LEU A 129 -8.04 10.76 -18.98
C LEU A 129 -7.21 10.38 -20.21
N ARG A 130 -6.26 11.20 -20.63
CA ARG A 130 -5.44 10.94 -21.83
C ARG A 130 -4.54 9.72 -21.63
N ASP A 131 -3.77 9.71 -20.55
CA ASP A 131 -2.84 8.63 -20.26
C ASP A 131 -3.62 7.42 -19.78
N LEU A 132 -4.71 7.64 -19.02
CA LEU A 132 -5.58 6.58 -18.51
C LEU A 132 -6.15 5.67 -19.62
N VAL A 133 -6.58 6.25 -20.75
CA VAL A 133 -7.14 5.47 -21.89
C VAL A 133 -6.09 4.57 -22.53
N THR A 134 -4.83 4.98 -22.49
CA THR A 134 -3.69 4.20 -23.01
C THR A 134 -3.02 3.33 -21.95
N MET A 135 -3.43 3.49 -20.68
CA MET A 135 -2.84 2.79 -19.54
C MET A 135 -3.26 1.33 -19.55
N GLY A 136 -2.29 0.43 -19.68
CA GLY A 136 -2.55 -0.99 -19.58
C GLY A 136 -3.05 -1.40 -18.18
N PRO A 137 -3.72 -2.56 -18.05
CA PRO A 137 -4.29 -3.01 -16.76
C PRO A 137 -3.28 -3.04 -15.61
N LEU A 138 -2.03 -3.44 -15.88
CA LEU A 138 -0.96 -3.45 -14.87
C LEU A 138 -0.58 -2.05 -14.40
N GLY A 139 -0.63 -1.04 -15.27
CA GLY A 139 -0.39 0.35 -14.90
C GLY A 139 -1.50 0.88 -13.99
N ILE A 140 -2.77 0.61 -14.34
CA ILE A 140 -3.92 1.00 -13.53
C ILE A 140 -3.84 0.36 -12.14
N VAL A 141 -3.62 -0.96 -12.09
CA VAL A 141 -3.49 -1.68 -10.81
C VAL A 141 -2.28 -1.18 -10.02
N GLY A 142 -1.14 -0.96 -10.68
CA GLY A 142 0.06 -0.44 -10.04
C GLY A 142 -0.19 0.90 -9.34
N ASN A 143 -0.77 1.86 -10.08
CA ASN A 143 -1.10 3.19 -9.55
C ASN A 143 -2.15 3.11 -8.42
N LEU A 144 -3.23 2.34 -8.59
CA LEU A 144 -4.24 2.15 -7.52
C LEU A 144 -3.61 1.65 -6.22
N LEU A 145 -2.53 0.87 -6.29
CA LEU A 145 -1.88 0.31 -5.12
C LEU A 145 -0.92 1.28 -4.41
N VAL A 146 -0.34 2.28 -5.11
CA VAL A 146 0.74 3.14 -4.58
C VAL A 146 0.42 3.71 -3.21
N PHE A 147 -0.76 4.32 -3.06
CA PHE A 147 -1.24 4.87 -1.78
C PHE A 147 -2.39 4.07 -1.16
N ALA A 148 -2.66 2.85 -1.62
CA ALA A 148 -3.70 2.02 -1.03
C ALA A 148 -3.42 1.71 0.45
N ALA A 149 -2.19 1.32 0.80
CA ALA A 149 -1.83 1.06 2.20
C ALA A 149 -1.92 2.32 3.06
N LEU A 150 -1.47 3.47 2.55
CA LEU A 150 -1.62 4.77 3.20
C LEU A 150 -3.10 5.08 3.45
N GLY A 151 -3.95 4.96 2.44
CA GLY A 151 -5.40 5.17 2.55
C GLY A 151 -6.09 4.18 3.49
N PHE A 152 -5.66 2.92 3.52
CA PHE A 152 -6.22 1.91 4.42
C PHE A 152 -5.89 2.22 5.88
N PHE A 153 -4.62 2.44 6.20
CA PHE A 153 -4.15 2.46 7.58
C PHE A 153 -4.12 3.87 8.21
N ALA A 154 -3.97 4.94 7.43
CA ALA A 154 -3.95 6.31 7.97
C ALA A 154 -5.22 6.69 8.75
N PRO A 155 -6.44 6.46 8.24
CA PRO A 155 -7.66 6.77 8.99
C PRO A 155 -7.89 5.84 10.19
N MET A 156 -7.26 4.65 10.22
CA MET A 156 -7.25 3.78 11.41
C MET A 156 -6.33 4.34 12.51
N ARG A 157 -5.24 5.00 12.12
CA ARG A 157 -4.22 5.53 13.04
C ARG A 157 -4.51 6.95 13.52
N PHE A 158 -5.00 7.80 12.63
CA PHE A 158 -5.19 9.22 12.87
C PHE A 158 -6.66 9.58 12.71
N ALA A 159 -7.34 9.89 13.82
CA ALA A 159 -8.75 10.31 13.79
C ALA A 159 -8.97 11.55 12.91
N ALA A 160 -7.96 12.44 12.83
CA ALA A 160 -7.96 13.58 11.92
C ALA A 160 -8.11 13.17 10.44
N LEU A 161 -7.69 11.97 10.05
CA LEU A 161 -7.80 11.47 8.68
C LEU A 161 -8.99 10.53 8.45
N ALA A 162 -9.82 10.27 9.47
CA ALA A 162 -10.97 9.36 9.41
C ALA A 162 -12.18 9.96 8.63
N SER A 163 -11.93 10.53 7.45
CA SER A 163 -12.96 10.96 6.51
C SER A 163 -12.48 10.80 5.07
N VAL A 164 -13.40 10.40 4.17
CA VAL A 164 -13.09 10.17 2.76
C VAL A 164 -12.45 11.39 2.08
N PRO A 165 -12.95 12.63 2.26
CA PRO A 165 -12.34 13.80 1.63
C PRO A 165 -10.90 14.07 2.12
N ARG A 166 -10.61 13.78 3.39
CA ARG A 166 -9.26 13.98 3.93
C ARG A 166 -8.29 12.91 3.44
N VAL A 167 -8.74 11.67 3.29
CA VAL A 167 -7.93 10.62 2.65
C VAL A 167 -7.70 10.93 1.17
N LEU A 168 -8.72 11.43 0.46
CA LEU A 168 -8.58 11.87 -0.92
C LEU A 168 -7.52 12.98 -1.03
N ALA A 169 -7.61 14.02 -0.18
CA ALA A 169 -6.64 15.10 -0.16
C ALA A 169 -5.21 14.61 0.17
N LEU A 170 -5.07 13.67 1.11
CA LEU A 170 -3.79 13.05 1.44
C LEU A 170 -3.21 12.29 0.24
N GLY A 171 -4.01 11.41 -0.38
CA GLY A 171 -3.58 10.62 -1.53
C GLY A 171 -3.21 11.49 -2.74
N ALA A 172 -4.03 12.50 -3.04
CA ALA A 172 -3.75 13.46 -4.10
C ALA A 172 -2.49 14.28 -3.81
N GLY A 173 -2.34 14.81 -2.59
CA GLY A 173 -1.16 15.57 -2.17
C GLY A 173 0.13 14.75 -2.25
N CYS A 174 0.13 13.53 -1.72
CA CYS A 174 1.27 12.61 -1.84
C CYS A 174 1.58 12.26 -3.30
N SER A 175 0.57 12.08 -4.14
CA SER A 175 0.79 11.81 -5.56
C SER A 175 1.37 13.00 -6.29
N VAL A 176 0.88 14.21 -6.05
CA VAL A 176 1.46 15.43 -6.63
C VAL A 176 2.94 15.58 -6.25
N LEU A 177 3.30 15.26 -5.00
CA LEU A 177 4.71 15.27 -4.57
C LEU A 177 5.56 14.24 -5.33
N VAL A 178 5.05 13.02 -5.52
CA VAL A 178 5.70 11.95 -6.31
C VAL A 178 5.92 12.39 -7.76
N GLU A 179 4.87 12.88 -8.41
CA GLU A 179 4.89 13.37 -9.78
C GLU A 179 5.88 14.54 -9.95
N THR A 180 5.85 15.48 -9.00
CA THR A 180 6.78 16.63 -8.96
C THR A 180 8.22 16.14 -8.80
N ALA A 181 8.46 15.19 -7.90
CA ALA A 181 9.79 14.61 -7.71
C ALA A 181 10.29 13.91 -8.97
N GLN A 182 9.46 13.12 -9.66
CA GLN A 182 9.82 12.47 -10.92
C GLN A 182 10.21 13.48 -12.00
N TYR A 183 9.46 14.57 -12.10
CA TYR A 183 9.75 15.65 -13.04
C TYR A 183 11.07 16.36 -12.71
N VAL A 184 11.23 16.81 -11.46
CA VAL A 184 12.41 17.58 -11.01
C VAL A 184 13.68 16.73 -11.07
N LEU A 185 13.63 15.50 -10.56
CA LEU A 185 14.74 14.55 -10.55
C LEU A 185 15.04 13.96 -11.93
N TRP A 186 14.24 14.32 -12.95
CA TRP A 186 14.48 13.96 -14.34
C TRP A 186 14.57 12.44 -14.56
N LEU A 187 13.63 11.70 -13.95
CA LEU A 187 13.65 10.25 -13.88
C LEU A 187 13.21 9.55 -15.16
N ASP A 188 13.13 10.24 -16.30
CA ASP A 188 12.58 9.70 -17.55
C ASP A 188 11.18 9.06 -17.37
N ARG A 189 10.37 9.72 -16.53
CA ARG A 189 8.95 9.41 -16.33
C ARG A 189 8.09 10.53 -16.90
N VAL A 190 6.86 10.21 -17.30
CA VAL A 190 5.85 11.21 -17.65
C VAL A 190 5.20 11.64 -16.35
N SER A 191 5.22 12.94 -16.05
CA SER A 191 4.48 13.44 -14.91
C SER A 191 3.02 13.69 -15.31
N SER A 192 2.07 12.97 -14.70
CA SER A 192 0.69 12.87 -15.22
C SER A 192 -0.39 13.20 -14.19
N VAL A 193 -1.40 13.96 -14.61
CA VAL A 193 -2.63 14.17 -13.83
C VAL A 193 -3.39 12.85 -13.64
N ASP A 194 -3.33 11.93 -14.60
CA ASP A 194 -4.02 10.64 -14.50
C ASP A 194 -3.41 9.75 -13.42
N ASP A 195 -2.08 9.76 -13.26
CA ASP A 195 -1.42 9.04 -12.18
C ASP A 195 -1.85 9.60 -10.81
N VAL A 196 -1.99 10.93 -10.67
CA VAL A 196 -2.55 11.57 -9.46
C VAL A 196 -3.97 11.10 -9.17
N LEU A 197 -4.84 11.08 -10.19
CA LEU A 197 -6.23 10.67 -10.04
C LEU A 197 -6.35 9.20 -9.63
N VAL A 198 -5.60 8.31 -10.30
CA VAL A 198 -5.64 6.87 -10.03
C VAL A 198 -5.05 6.56 -8.65
N ASN A 199 -3.91 7.16 -8.29
CA ASN A 199 -3.28 6.98 -6.99
C ASN A 199 -4.21 7.46 -5.84
N ALA A 200 -4.86 8.62 -6.01
CA ALA A 200 -5.81 9.15 -5.04
C ALA A 200 -7.09 8.30 -4.93
N ALA A 201 -7.61 7.80 -6.05
CA ALA A 201 -8.73 6.86 -6.06
C ALA A 201 -8.38 5.56 -5.32
N GLY A 202 -7.17 5.03 -5.54
CA GLY A 202 -6.65 3.87 -4.82
C GLY A 202 -6.62 4.06 -3.31
N ALA A 203 -6.14 5.22 -2.84
CA ALA A 203 -6.16 5.57 -1.43
C ALA A 203 -7.60 5.62 -0.87
N VAL A 204 -8.54 6.22 -1.58
CA VAL A 204 -9.96 6.30 -1.16
C VAL A 204 -10.60 4.92 -1.09
N LEU A 205 -10.44 4.08 -2.11
CA LEU A 205 -10.98 2.72 -2.14
C LEU A 205 -10.48 1.89 -0.95
N ALA A 206 -9.19 2.00 -0.65
CA ALA A 206 -8.58 1.30 0.47
C ALA A 206 -9.07 1.87 1.83
N ALA A 207 -9.27 3.19 1.93
CA ALA A 207 -9.90 3.82 3.11
C ALA A 207 -11.31 3.32 3.35
N LEU A 208 -12.12 3.18 2.30
CA LEU A 208 -13.48 2.65 2.41
C LEU A 208 -13.47 1.20 2.89
N ALA A 209 -12.50 0.40 2.44
CA ALA A 209 -12.30 -0.96 2.92
C ALA A 209 -11.93 -1.00 4.42
N SER A 210 -11.26 0.05 4.94
CA SER A 210 -10.89 0.12 6.36
C SER A 210 -11.89 0.82 7.28
N ARG A 211 -13.00 1.34 6.74
CA ARG A 211 -13.94 2.26 7.42
C ARG A 211 -14.46 1.74 8.76
N ARG A 212 -14.71 0.44 8.88
CA ARG A 212 -15.19 -0.19 10.13
C ARG A 212 -14.20 -0.13 11.29
N TRP A 213 -12.92 0.13 11.03
CA TRP A 213 -11.88 0.21 12.05
C TRP A 213 -11.47 1.64 12.41
N TRP A 214 -12.12 2.65 11.82
CA TRP A 214 -11.83 4.04 12.09
C TRP A 214 -12.21 4.41 13.53
N PRO A 215 -11.43 5.27 14.21
CA PRO A 215 -11.80 5.77 15.54
C PRO A 215 -13.15 6.51 15.49
N THR A 216 -14.03 6.24 16.46
CA THR A 216 -15.29 6.98 16.62
C THR A 216 -15.02 8.38 17.21
N ALA A 217 -15.92 9.34 16.98
CA ALA A 217 -15.81 10.70 17.52
C ALA A 217 -15.57 10.75 19.04
N ALA A 218 -16.23 9.87 19.82
CA ALA A 218 -16.00 9.74 21.27
C ALA A 218 -14.57 9.26 21.63
N GLN A 219 -13.98 8.43 20.78
CA GLN A 219 -12.60 7.95 20.94
C GLN A 219 -11.58 9.03 20.56
N ALA A 220 -11.90 9.86 19.56
CA ALA A 220 -11.06 10.99 19.16
C ALA A 220 -11.04 12.09 20.24
N ALA A 221 -12.19 12.38 20.87
CA ALA A 221 -12.29 13.36 21.96
C ALA A 221 -11.52 12.91 23.21
N SER A 222 -11.60 11.63 23.59
CA SER A 222 -10.83 11.09 24.72
C SER A 222 -9.32 11.06 24.47
N ASP A 223 -8.87 10.86 23.23
CA ASP A 223 -7.46 10.96 22.86
C ASP A 223 -6.93 12.41 22.91
N GLN A 224 -7.76 13.39 22.51
CA GLN A 224 -7.44 14.82 22.61
C GLN A 224 -7.51 15.38 24.03
N ALA A 225 -8.28 14.75 24.93
CA ALA A 225 -8.37 15.13 26.34
C ALA A 225 -7.24 14.55 27.21
N ARG A 226 -6.39 13.67 26.65
CA ARG A 226 -5.26 13.04 27.34
C ARG A 226 -3.86 13.70 27.17
N PRO A 227 -3.67 15.00 26.89
CA PRO A 227 -2.41 15.66 27.19
C PRO A 227 -2.38 16.06 28.67
N THR A 228 -1.23 15.83 29.31
CA THR A 228 -0.83 16.34 30.64
C THR A 228 -1.64 15.87 31.87
N SER A 229 -1.58 14.58 32.21
CA SER A 229 -1.86 14.11 33.59
C SER A 229 -0.67 13.35 34.20
N ALA A 230 0.52 13.43 33.58
CA ALA A 230 1.73 12.78 34.09
C ALA A 230 2.86 13.81 34.21
N ALA A 231 2.67 14.78 35.09
CA ALA A 231 3.73 15.63 35.63
C ALA A 231 3.29 16.11 37.03
N ALA A 232 3.25 15.17 37.97
CA ALA A 232 3.18 15.46 39.39
C ALA A 232 3.67 14.23 40.17
N VAL A 233 5.00 14.09 40.29
CA VAL A 233 5.75 13.78 41.53
C VAL A 233 7.15 14.35 41.33
#